data_AF-A0A9P3NXT3-F1
#
_entry.id   AF-A0A9P3NXT3-F1
#
_cell.length_a   1.000
_cell.length_b   1.000
_cell.length_c   1.000
_cell.angle_alpha   90.00
_cell.angle_beta   90.00
_cell.angle_gamma   90.00
#
_symmetry.space_group_name_H-M   'P 1'
#
loop_
_entity.id
_entity.type
_entity.pdbx_description
1 polymer ?
#
loop_
_entity_poly.entity_id
_entity_poly.type
_entity_poly.pdbx_seq_one_letter_code
_entity_poly.pdbx_strand_id
1 'polypeptide(L)'
;MAMDGGVSARDDRIGLGAGESEGGKAGAASDEGGGQQALSGSPLEGPVWVEARGSCAHIHDMAFLRDLPPFHALCNQCGCAADNWVCLTCGEVACGRAEGAHMVKHFHATGHPVAAGFRDSSVWCFQCDSYLDALRIPSLRPLFHSLYRSKSGQYLDLPLHSHAHSPTSAPASAAAPFS
;
A
#
# COMPACT_ATOMS: atom_id res chain seq x y z
N MET A 1 50.18 -30.80 6.79
CA MET A 1 49.89 -29.53 7.48
C MET A 1 48.64 -29.74 8.32
N ALA A 2 48.76 -29.62 9.64
CA ALA A 2 47.63 -29.48 10.56
C ALA A 2 47.21 -28.00 10.59
N MET A 3 45.92 -27.72 10.77
CA MET A 3 45.43 -26.69 11.69
C MET A 3 44.04 -27.10 12.19
N ASP A 4 43.93 -27.11 13.51
CA ASP A 4 42.79 -27.34 14.39
C ASP A 4 41.98 -26.03 14.58
N GLY A 5 40.72 -26.12 15.01
CA GLY A 5 39.96 -24.94 15.44
C GLY A 5 38.46 -25.16 15.57
N GLY A 6 38.01 -25.69 16.71
CA GLY A 6 36.60 -25.90 17.03
C GLY A 6 35.91 -24.76 17.82
N VAL A 7 34.59 -24.96 17.96
CA VAL A 7 33.64 -24.59 19.03
C VAL A 7 33.29 -23.11 19.29
N SER A 8 32.00 -22.73 19.12
CA SER A 8 31.06 -22.69 20.26
C SER A 8 29.62 -22.36 19.86
N ALA A 9 28.73 -23.21 20.36
CA ALA A 9 27.29 -23.00 20.43
C ALA A 9 26.93 -21.85 21.39
N ARG A 10 25.82 -21.16 21.10
CA ARG A 10 25.03 -20.42 22.09
C ARG A 10 23.54 -20.62 21.80
N ASP A 11 22.93 -21.35 22.72
CA ASP A 11 21.50 -21.57 22.93
C ASP A 11 21.16 -20.68 24.15
N ASP A 12 20.10 -19.86 24.09
CA ASP A 12 19.44 -19.40 25.31
C ASP A 12 18.00 -18.97 25.02
N ARG A 13 17.10 -19.80 25.55
CA ARG A 13 15.65 -19.66 25.60
C ARG A 13 15.27 -18.65 26.68
N ILE A 14 14.21 -17.89 26.44
CA ILE A 14 13.36 -17.35 27.51
C ILE A 14 11.91 -17.33 27.03
N GLY A 15 11.06 -18.01 27.79
CA GLY A 15 9.60 -18.00 27.68
C GLY A 15 8.96 -17.70 29.04
N LEU A 16 7.62 -17.63 29.01
CA LEU A 16 6.65 -17.46 30.11
C LEU A 16 6.47 -15.99 30.60
N GLY A 17 5.26 -15.48 30.85
CA GLY A 17 3.96 -16.14 30.93
C GLY A 17 2.79 -15.15 31.06
N ALA A 18 1.58 -15.72 31.00
CA ALA A 18 0.28 -15.09 31.14
C ALA A 18 -0.02 -14.63 32.58
N GLY A 19 -0.97 -13.72 32.72
CA GLY A 19 -1.57 -13.32 33.99
C GLY A 19 -2.90 -12.58 33.77
N GLU A 20 -3.99 -13.35 33.85
CA GLU A 20 -5.37 -12.88 34.00
C GLU A 20 -5.60 -12.32 35.42
N SER A 21 -6.54 -11.38 35.58
CA SER A 21 -7.30 -11.26 36.82
C SER A 21 -8.68 -10.66 36.58
N GLU A 22 -9.69 -11.40 37.04
CA GLU A 22 -11.11 -11.05 37.12
C GLU A 22 -11.40 -10.25 38.39
N GLY A 23 -12.52 -9.51 38.41
CA GLY A 23 -13.02 -8.87 39.62
C GLY A 23 -14.33 -8.13 39.40
N GLY A 24 -15.45 -8.84 39.49
CA GLY A 24 -16.79 -8.29 39.39
C GLY A 24 -17.29 -7.55 40.63
N LYS A 25 -18.34 -6.75 40.45
CA LYS A 25 -19.20 -6.29 41.54
C LYS A 25 -20.64 -6.10 41.04
N ALA A 26 -21.57 -6.74 41.75
CA ALA A 26 -23.01 -6.69 41.54
C ALA A 26 -23.65 -5.44 42.18
N GLY A 27 -24.80 -5.03 41.64
CA GLY A 27 -25.71 -4.07 42.25
C GLY A 27 -27.03 -4.00 41.47
N ALA A 28 -28.11 -4.46 42.07
CA ALA A 28 -29.48 -4.40 41.55
C ALA A 28 -30.16 -3.07 41.91
N ALA A 29 -31.08 -2.59 41.06
CA ALA A 29 -32.28 -1.87 41.46
C ALA A 29 -33.21 -1.62 40.25
N SER A 30 -34.50 -1.57 40.58
CA SER A 30 -35.68 -1.67 39.73
C SER A 30 -36.09 -0.35 39.05
N ASP A 31 -36.76 -0.52 37.90
CA ASP A 31 -38.09 0.02 37.54
C ASP A 31 -38.31 1.50 37.13
N GLU A 32 -38.97 1.58 35.97
CA GLU A 32 -39.94 2.54 35.40
C GLU A 32 -39.65 4.05 35.24
N GLY A 33 -39.87 4.50 33.99
CA GLY A 33 -40.62 5.74 33.76
C GLY A 33 -40.02 6.74 32.78
N GLY A 34 -40.44 6.65 31.51
CA GLY A 34 -40.89 7.80 30.72
C GLY A 34 -39.86 8.76 30.12
N GLY A 35 -39.98 8.98 28.81
CA GLY A 35 -39.42 10.18 28.18
C GLY A 35 -38.69 9.92 26.87
N GLN A 36 -39.44 9.51 25.84
CA GLN A 36 -39.04 9.67 24.45
C GLN A 36 -38.76 11.17 24.16
N GLN A 37 -37.49 11.56 24.14
CA GLN A 37 -37.05 12.73 23.42
C GLN A 37 -36.12 12.26 22.32
N ALA A 38 -36.63 12.35 21.09
CA ALA A 38 -35.92 12.02 19.87
C ALA A 38 -34.67 12.89 19.76
N LEU A 39 -33.53 12.33 20.13
CA LEU A 39 -32.22 12.82 19.72
C LEU A 39 -32.09 12.44 18.24
N SER A 40 -32.37 13.39 17.36
CA SER A 40 -32.11 13.26 15.92
C SER A 40 -30.60 13.24 15.68
N GLY A 41 -29.96 12.12 16.00
CA GLY A 41 -28.63 11.78 15.50
C GLY A 41 -28.80 11.25 14.08
N SER A 42 -28.42 12.04 13.08
CA SER A 42 -28.38 11.57 11.70
C SER A 42 -27.35 10.46 11.56
N PRO A 43 -27.72 9.27 11.04
CA PRO A 43 -26.76 8.22 10.75
C PRO A 43 -25.99 8.62 9.50
N LEU A 44 -24.72 8.97 9.65
CA LEU A 44 -23.76 8.89 8.55
C LEU A 44 -22.91 7.63 8.74
N GLU A 45 -23.58 6.48 8.89
CA GLU A 45 -22.94 5.17 8.86
C GLU A 45 -22.78 4.75 7.39
N GLY A 46 -21.95 5.51 6.67
CA GLY A 46 -21.35 5.08 5.41
C GLY A 46 -20.02 4.40 5.71
N PRO A 47 -19.56 3.46 4.87
CA PRO A 47 -18.25 2.84 5.08
C PRO A 47 -17.17 3.92 5.06
N VAL A 48 -16.27 3.88 6.04
CA VAL A 48 -15.14 4.81 6.13
C VAL A 48 -14.10 4.35 5.11
N TRP A 49 -14.26 4.73 3.85
CA TRP A 49 -13.21 4.59 2.86
C TRP A 49 -12.18 5.70 3.08
N VAL A 50 -10.89 5.35 3.12
CA VAL A 50 -9.82 6.35 3.06
C VAL A 50 -9.68 6.76 1.60
N GLU A 51 -10.13 7.98 1.27
CA GLU A 51 -10.06 8.48 -0.09
C GLU A 51 -8.62 8.89 -0.44
N ALA A 52 -8.06 8.25 -1.48
CA ALA A 52 -6.71 8.52 -1.94
C ALA A 52 -6.63 9.93 -2.57
N ARG A 53 -5.55 10.65 -2.29
CA ARG A 53 -5.37 12.01 -2.80
C ARG A 53 -4.99 11.98 -4.28
N GLY A 54 -5.68 12.77 -5.09
CA GLY A 54 -5.34 12.99 -6.50
C GLY A 54 -4.22 14.02 -6.75
N SER A 55 -3.62 14.58 -5.71
CA SER A 55 -2.49 15.52 -5.80
C SER A 55 -1.64 15.52 -4.52
N CYS A 56 -0.33 15.78 -4.67
CA CYS A 56 0.60 15.88 -3.55
C CYS A 56 1.80 16.76 -3.94
N ALA A 57 2.12 17.77 -3.12
CA ALA A 57 3.26 18.67 -3.33
C ALA A 57 4.62 17.97 -3.15
N HIS A 58 4.63 16.79 -2.53
CA HIS A 58 5.84 16.00 -2.30
C HIS A 58 6.17 15.06 -3.47
N ILE A 59 5.39 15.11 -4.56
CA ILE A 59 5.72 14.45 -5.83
C ILE A 59 6.62 15.37 -6.63
N HIS A 60 7.91 15.27 -6.37
CA HIS A 60 8.98 16.00 -7.04
C HIS A 60 10.23 15.11 -7.04
N ASP A 61 11.12 15.31 -8.00
CA ASP A 61 12.41 14.60 -8.09
C ASP A 61 12.29 13.06 -8.06
N MET A 62 11.50 12.53 -8.99
CA MET A 62 11.27 11.10 -9.19
C MET A 62 12.37 10.48 -10.09
N ALA A 63 13.64 10.82 -9.81
CA ALA A 63 14.77 10.53 -10.69
C ALA A 63 14.97 9.02 -10.94
N PHE A 64 14.53 8.18 -9.99
CA PHE A 64 14.80 6.76 -9.97
C PHE A 64 13.82 5.90 -10.80
N LEU A 65 12.76 6.49 -11.38
CA LEU A 65 11.73 5.72 -12.10
C LEU A 65 12.24 4.94 -13.33
N ARG A 66 13.45 5.22 -13.81
CA ARG A 66 14.08 4.49 -14.92
C ARG A 66 14.67 3.14 -14.51
N ASP A 67 15.09 2.98 -13.26
CA ASP A 67 15.87 1.85 -12.77
C ASP A 67 15.19 1.16 -11.58
N LEU A 68 13.88 0.96 -11.67
CA LEU A 68 13.11 0.30 -10.61
C LEU A 68 13.68 -1.09 -10.28
N PRO A 69 13.86 -1.43 -8.99
CA PRO A 69 14.26 -2.76 -8.58
C PRO A 69 13.21 -3.79 -9.00
N PRO A 70 13.59 -5.08 -9.07
CA PRO A 70 12.64 -6.16 -9.33
C PRO A 70 11.48 -6.14 -8.34
N PHE A 71 10.27 -6.47 -8.80
CA PHE A 71 9.06 -6.45 -7.97
C PHE A 71 9.11 -7.39 -6.74
N HIS A 72 10.01 -8.38 -6.76
CA HIS A 72 10.25 -9.33 -5.67
C HIS A 72 11.50 -8.98 -4.85
N ALA A 73 12.01 -7.75 -4.96
CA ALA A 73 13.16 -7.30 -4.19
C ALA A 73 12.88 -7.44 -2.69
N LEU A 74 13.90 -7.93 -1.97
CA LEU A 74 13.84 -8.15 -0.53
C LEU A 74 14.11 -6.85 0.21
N CYS A 75 13.66 -6.76 1.45
CA CYS A 75 14.02 -5.62 2.30
C CYS A 75 15.54 -5.59 2.51
N ASN A 76 16.19 -4.47 2.20
CA ASN A 76 17.64 -4.30 2.32
C ASN A 76 18.14 -4.36 3.78
N GLN A 77 17.24 -4.19 4.75
CA GLN A 77 17.57 -4.16 6.18
C GLN A 77 17.43 -5.53 6.86
N CYS A 78 16.38 -6.30 6.53
CA CYS A 78 16.10 -7.59 7.20
C CYS A 78 15.90 -8.79 6.26
N GLY A 79 15.94 -8.58 4.94
CA GLY A 79 15.85 -9.65 3.95
C GLY A 79 14.46 -10.28 3.76
N CYS A 80 13.40 -9.78 4.42
CA CYS A 80 12.07 -10.36 4.26
C CYS A 80 11.49 -10.10 2.85
N ALA A 81 10.71 -11.06 2.35
CA ALA A 81 10.05 -11.03 1.03
C ALA A 81 8.56 -10.64 1.11
N ALA A 82 8.13 -10.04 2.22
CA ALA A 82 6.73 -9.75 2.52
C ALA A 82 6.26 -8.45 1.83
N ASP A 83 5.49 -7.60 2.52
CA ASP A 83 4.98 -6.34 1.97
C ASP A 83 6.09 -5.28 1.84
N ASN A 84 6.91 -5.41 0.79
CA ASN A 84 8.04 -4.52 0.52
C ASN A 84 7.64 -3.32 -0.34
N TRP A 85 8.30 -2.21 -0.05
CA TRP A 85 8.08 -0.90 -0.65
C TRP A 85 9.39 -0.39 -1.24
N VAL A 86 9.30 0.45 -2.26
CA VAL A 86 10.42 1.17 -2.86
C VAL A 86 10.27 2.67 -2.64
N CYS A 87 11.34 3.32 -2.16
CA CYS A 87 11.41 4.78 -2.04
C CYS A 87 11.50 5.43 -3.43
N LEU A 88 10.63 6.39 -3.73
CA LEU A 88 10.56 7.00 -5.06
C LEU A 88 11.59 8.10 -5.31
N THR A 89 12.27 8.55 -4.25
CA THR A 89 13.39 9.51 -4.36
C THR A 89 14.73 8.82 -4.61
N CYS A 90 14.99 7.68 -3.95
CA CYS A 90 16.33 7.07 -3.93
C CYS A 90 16.38 5.57 -4.27
N GLY A 91 15.24 4.91 -4.45
CA GLY A 91 15.19 3.49 -4.84
C GLY A 91 15.41 2.47 -3.74
N GLU A 92 15.58 2.90 -2.48
CA GLU A 92 15.75 1.98 -1.34
C GLU A 92 14.53 1.04 -1.22
N VAL A 93 14.79 -0.26 -1.02
CA VAL A 93 13.75 -1.27 -0.82
C VAL A 93 13.67 -1.66 0.65
N ALA A 94 12.51 -1.46 1.25
CA ALA A 94 12.31 -1.72 2.67
C ALA A 94 10.90 -2.26 2.97
N CYS A 95 10.79 -3.06 4.03
CA CYS A 95 9.52 -3.66 4.42
C CYS A 95 8.55 -2.65 5.04
N GLY A 96 7.26 -2.92 4.82
CA GLY A 96 6.15 -2.14 5.32
C GLY A 96 5.94 -2.22 6.84
N ARG A 97 4.88 -1.59 7.31
CA ARG A 97 4.60 -1.38 8.75
C ARG A 97 4.32 -2.68 9.51
N ALA A 98 3.67 -3.65 8.86
CA ALA A 98 3.27 -4.91 9.49
C ALA A 98 4.46 -5.82 9.83
N GLU A 99 5.60 -5.61 9.17
CA GLU A 99 6.76 -6.51 9.30
C GLU A 99 7.84 -5.91 10.21
N GLY A 100 8.68 -5.02 9.68
CA GLY A 100 9.78 -4.40 10.41
C GLY A 100 9.82 -2.87 10.31
N ALA A 101 8.80 -2.27 9.69
CA ALA A 101 8.61 -0.84 9.46
C ALA A 101 9.87 -0.12 8.91
N HIS A 102 10.69 -0.82 8.14
CA HIS A 102 11.96 -0.27 7.65
C HIS A 102 11.75 0.88 6.66
N MET A 103 10.66 0.88 5.89
CA MET A 103 10.35 2.03 5.03
C MET A 103 9.95 3.28 5.84
N VAL A 104 9.29 3.10 6.99
CA VAL A 104 8.98 4.21 7.90
C VAL A 104 10.26 4.76 8.54
N LYS A 105 11.15 3.87 9.00
CA LYS A 105 12.47 4.26 9.53
C LYS A 105 13.30 4.99 8.47
N HIS A 106 13.28 4.50 7.23
CA HIS A 106 13.93 5.15 6.09
C HIS A 106 13.42 6.57 5.86
N PHE A 107 12.09 6.78 5.87
CA PHE A 107 11.51 8.12 5.80
C PHE A 107 12.03 9.03 6.92
N HIS A 108 12.01 8.58 8.18
CA HIS A 108 12.49 9.39 9.30
C HIS A 108 13.98 9.72 9.22
N ALA A 109 14.80 8.81 8.68
CA ALA A 109 16.24 9.02 8.55
C ALA A 109 16.63 9.95 7.40
N THR A 110 15.87 9.93 6.30
CA THR A 110 16.25 10.59 5.03
C THR A 110 15.35 11.76 4.64
N GLY A 111 14.13 11.82 5.17
CA GLY A 111 13.10 12.76 4.74
C GLY A 111 12.48 12.44 3.38
N HIS A 112 12.77 11.28 2.76
CA HIS A 112 12.20 10.91 1.47
C HIS A 112 10.70 10.63 1.57
N PRO A 113 9.82 11.48 0.99
CA PRO A 113 8.44 11.56 1.43
C PRO A 113 7.50 10.54 0.80
N VAL A 114 7.90 9.85 -0.28
CA VAL A 114 7.00 9.00 -1.07
C VAL A 114 7.62 7.62 -1.34
N ALA A 115 6.83 6.58 -1.14
CA ALA A 115 7.17 5.20 -1.48
C ALA A 115 6.02 4.49 -2.20
N ALA A 116 6.33 3.46 -2.99
CA ALA A 116 5.35 2.60 -3.65
C ALA A 116 5.49 1.15 -3.20
N GLY A 117 4.37 0.47 -2.95
CA GLY A 117 4.32 -0.93 -2.53
C GLY A 117 4.34 -1.88 -3.73
N PHE A 118 5.13 -2.94 -3.67
CA PHE A 118 5.15 -3.95 -4.75
C PHE A 118 3.91 -4.84 -4.77
N ARG A 119 3.29 -5.07 -3.61
CA ARG A 119 2.18 -6.01 -3.45
C ARG A 119 0.94 -5.57 -4.20
N ASP A 120 0.55 -4.30 -4.09
CA ASP A 120 -0.70 -3.76 -4.62
C ASP A 120 -0.50 -2.53 -5.51
N SER A 121 0.75 -2.12 -5.77
CA SER A 121 1.07 -0.90 -6.53
C SER A 121 0.50 0.38 -5.90
N SER A 122 0.16 0.33 -4.61
CA SER A 122 -0.26 1.52 -3.86
C SER A 122 0.91 2.48 -3.69
N VAL A 123 0.60 3.78 -3.63
CA VAL A 123 1.59 4.83 -3.40
C VAL A 123 1.24 5.56 -2.12
N TRP A 124 2.22 5.73 -1.25
CA TRP A 124 2.07 6.35 0.06
C TRP A 124 2.96 7.58 0.18
N CYS A 125 2.41 8.67 0.71
CA CYS A 125 3.18 9.82 1.13
C CYS A 125 3.24 9.90 2.66
N PHE A 126 4.44 9.78 3.21
CA PHE A 126 4.67 9.85 4.66
C PHE A 126 4.44 11.24 5.23
N GLN A 127 4.73 12.30 4.45
CA GLN A 127 4.54 13.68 4.92
C GLN A 127 3.05 14.09 4.94
N CYS A 128 2.24 13.55 4.04
CA CYS A 128 0.79 13.80 4.00
C CYS A 128 -0.01 12.77 4.82
N ASP A 129 0.64 11.72 5.32
CA ASP A 129 0.03 10.57 5.99
C ASP A 129 -1.17 10.01 5.19
N SER A 130 -0.99 9.82 3.89
CA SER A 130 -2.10 9.50 2.98
C SER A 130 -1.66 8.66 1.77
N TYR A 131 -2.56 7.79 1.32
CA TYR A 131 -2.45 7.17 0.00
C TYR A 131 -2.63 8.20 -1.11
N LEU A 132 -1.90 7.97 -2.19
CA LEU A 132 -1.94 8.78 -3.41
C LEU A 132 -2.55 7.96 -4.55
N ASP A 133 -3.43 8.59 -5.32
CA ASP A 133 -3.98 8.00 -6.53
C ASP A 133 -2.98 8.18 -7.68
N ALA A 134 -2.26 7.10 -8.01
CA ALA A 134 -1.24 7.09 -9.05
C ALA A 134 -1.80 7.34 -10.47
N LEU A 135 -3.10 7.10 -10.70
CA LEU A 135 -3.74 7.35 -12.00
C LEU A 135 -4.10 8.83 -12.16
N ARG A 136 -4.52 9.46 -11.06
CA ARG A 136 -4.88 10.89 -11.01
C ARG A 136 -3.66 11.81 -10.97
N ILE A 137 -2.50 11.33 -10.50
CA ILE A 137 -1.26 12.11 -10.47
C ILE A 137 -0.40 11.76 -11.71
N PRO A 138 -0.29 12.63 -12.73
CA PRO A 138 0.36 12.29 -14.00
C PRO A 138 1.81 11.79 -13.85
N SER A 139 2.57 12.38 -12.92
CA SER A 139 3.96 12.02 -12.65
C SER A 139 4.14 10.59 -12.12
N LEU A 140 3.09 9.96 -11.58
CA LEU A 140 3.13 8.59 -11.06
C LEU A 140 2.68 7.54 -12.09
N ARG A 141 2.06 7.94 -13.21
CA ARG A 141 1.58 6.99 -14.22
C ARG A 141 2.67 6.06 -14.76
N PRO A 142 3.89 6.53 -15.08
CA PRO A 142 4.95 5.63 -15.55
C PRO A 142 5.33 4.57 -14.51
N LEU A 143 5.41 4.96 -13.23
CA LEU A 143 5.66 4.03 -12.12
C LEU A 143 4.54 2.98 -12.06
N PHE A 144 3.29 3.43 -12.05
CA PHE A 144 2.13 2.55 -11.92
C PHE A 144 2.09 1.53 -13.07
N HIS A 145 2.34 1.96 -14.31
CA HIS A 145 2.45 1.04 -15.45
C HIS A 145 3.57 0.01 -15.28
N SER A 146 4.76 0.44 -14.82
CA SER A 146 5.90 -0.47 -14.60
C SER A 146 5.57 -1.52 -13.54
N LEU A 147 5.07 -1.10 -12.37
CA LEU A 147 4.72 -1.99 -11.28
C LEU A 147 3.58 -2.94 -11.65
N TYR A 148 2.54 -2.43 -12.32
CA TYR A 148 1.41 -3.23 -12.73
C TYR A 148 1.81 -4.27 -13.78
N ARG A 149 2.60 -3.88 -14.79
CA ARG A 149 3.07 -4.79 -15.85
C ARG A 149 3.90 -5.93 -15.27
N SER A 150 4.80 -5.63 -14.34
CA SER A 150 5.63 -6.64 -13.67
C SER A 150 4.80 -7.65 -12.88
N LYS A 151 3.61 -7.26 -12.40
CA LYS A 151 2.72 -8.11 -11.60
C LYS A 151 1.72 -8.92 -12.45
N SER A 152 1.07 -8.29 -13.42
CA SER A 152 -0.05 -8.89 -14.18
C SER A 152 0.36 -9.52 -15.51
N GLY A 153 1.57 -9.23 -16.00
CA GLY A 153 2.00 -9.57 -17.35
C GLY A 153 1.19 -8.86 -18.45
N GLN A 154 0.23 -8.00 -18.08
CA GLN A 154 -0.66 -7.27 -18.97
C GLN A 154 -0.39 -5.76 -18.87
N TYR A 155 -0.57 -5.05 -19.99
CA TYR A 155 -0.52 -3.59 -20.02
C TYR A 155 -1.90 -3.06 -19.62
N LEU A 156 -1.95 -2.18 -18.61
CA LEU A 156 -3.15 -1.37 -18.39
C LEU A 156 -3.18 -0.31 -19.48
N ASP A 157 -4.09 -0.48 -20.44
CA ASP A 157 -4.35 0.52 -21.48
C ASP A 157 -5.16 1.67 -20.89
N LEU A 158 -4.46 2.52 -20.13
CA LEU A 158 -5.04 3.73 -19.57
C LEU A 158 -4.90 4.83 -20.63
N PRO A 159 -6.01 5.45 -21.07
CA PRO A 159 -5.94 6.51 -22.05
C PRO A 159 -5.09 7.64 -21.48
N LEU A 160 -3.93 7.88 -22.11
CA LEU A 160 -2.96 8.87 -21.64
C LEU A 160 -3.56 10.28 -21.62
N HIS A 161 -4.62 10.53 -22.39
CA HIS A 161 -5.32 11.81 -22.46
C HIS A 161 -6.81 11.57 -22.73
N SER A 162 -7.69 12.25 -22.00
CA SER A 162 -9.12 12.31 -22.29
C SER A 162 -9.35 13.20 -23.52
N HIS A 163 -9.18 12.64 -24.72
CA HIS A 163 -9.87 13.19 -25.88
C HIS A 163 -11.11 12.34 -26.12
N ALA A 164 -12.24 12.84 -25.65
CA ALA A 164 -13.55 12.34 -26.02
C ALA A 164 -13.72 12.54 -27.53
N HIS A 165 -13.50 11.48 -28.31
CA HIS A 165 -13.97 11.40 -29.68
C HIS A 165 -15.00 10.28 -29.76
N SER A 166 -16.24 10.68 -30.06
CA SER A 166 -17.40 9.82 -30.23
C SER A 166 -17.19 8.79 -31.35
N PRO A 167 -17.75 7.57 -31.25
CA PRO A 167 -17.65 6.59 -32.32
C PRO A 167 -18.59 6.98 -33.46
N THR A 168 -18.02 7.37 -34.61
CA THR A 168 -18.75 7.35 -35.87
C THR A 168 -18.70 5.92 -36.42
N SER A 169 -19.89 5.37 -36.65
CA SER A 169 -20.16 4.04 -37.19
C SER A 169 -19.38 3.72 -38.47
N ALA A 170 -18.79 2.52 -38.55
CA ALA A 170 -18.36 1.92 -39.81
C ALA A 170 -19.58 1.32 -40.54
N PRO A 171 -19.65 1.38 -41.89
CA PRO A 171 -20.71 0.76 -42.66
C PRO A 171 -20.45 -0.74 -42.84
N ALA A 172 -21.48 -1.56 -42.60
CA ALA A 172 -21.52 -2.95 -43.03
C ALA A 172 -22.05 -3.02 -44.46
N SER A 173 -21.26 -3.52 -45.41
CA SER A 173 -21.76 -4.35 -46.52
C SER A 173 -20.60 -4.87 -47.38
N ALA A 174 -20.38 -6.18 -47.38
CA ALA A 174 -19.79 -6.88 -48.51
C ALA A 174 -20.40 -8.28 -48.55
N ALA A 175 -21.25 -8.49 -49.56
CA ALA A 175 -21.90 -9.73 -49.91
C ALA A 175 -20.88 -10.78 -50.37
N ALA A 176 -21.21 -12.06 -50.15
CA ALA A 176 -20.64 -13.17 -50.90
C ALA A 176 -21.78 -14.12 -51.35
N PRO A 177 -21.70 -14.68 -52.57
CA PRO A 177 -22.77 -15.44 -53.19
C PRO A 177 -22.69 -16.93 -52.85
N PHE A 178 -23.82 -17.63 -52.88
CA PHE A 178 -23.86 -19.07 -53.08
C PHE A 178 -24.76 -19.42 -54.26
N SER A 179 -24.20 -20.31 -55.08
CA SER A 179 -24.68 -20.86 -56.35
C SER A 179 -25.92 -21.72 -56.23
#